data_AF-A0A7Y4R7S0-F1
#
_entry.id   AF-A0A7Y4R7S0-F1
#
_cell.length_a   1.000
_cell.length_b   1.000
_cell.length_c   1.000
_cell.angle_alpha   90.00
_cell.angle_beta   90.00
_cell.angle_gamma   90.00
#
_symmetry.space_group_name_H-M   'P 1'
#
loop_
_entity.id
_entity.type
_entity.pdbx_description
1 polymer ?
#
loop_
_entity_poly.entity_id
_entity_poly.type
_entity_poly.pdbx_seq_one_letter_code
_entity_poly.pdbx_strand_id
1 'polypeptide(L)'
;MRKELEKLEGVRKKYKAQFERIGKKINYKGYSEETILLKNVVDIETTTRVADHIWFSYTQGFVKAQLHPGDNIEFEARSKAYTKGYVNKALKISDKRSDYKLSNPTKIRKLS
;
A
#
# COMPACT_ATOMS: atom_id res chain seq x y z
N MET A 1 13.07 5.36 4.35
CA MET A 1 13.07 4.10 3.56
C MET A 1 12.42 3.04 4.43
N ARG A 2 11.54 2.20 3.87
CA ARG A 2 10.87 1.13 4.63
C ARG A 2 11.78 -0.10 4.75
N LYS A 3 12.68 -0.10 5.74
CA LYS A 3 13.69 -1.14 5.95
C LYS A 3 13.11 -2.55 6.14
N GLU A 4 11.94 -2.67 6.77
CA GLU A 4 11.32 -3.99 6.96
C GLU A 4 10.77 -4.59 5.65
N LEU A 5 10.33 -3.75 4.71
CA LEU A 5 9.88 -4.23 3.41
C LEU A 5 11.05 -4.56 2.47
N GLU A 6 12.19 -3.91 2.65
CA GLU A 6 13.43 -4.19 1.90
C GLU A 6 13.89 -5.64 2.10
N LYS A 7 13.91 -6.11 3.35
CA LYS A 7 14.25 -7.50 3.70
C LYS A 7 13.32 -8.54 3.06
N LEU A 8 12.14 -8.10 2.60
CA LEU A 8 11.08 -8.95 2.07
C LEU A 8 10.89 -8.78 0.55
N GLU A 9 11.83 -8.15 -0.15
CA GLU A 9 11.72 -7.87 -1.58
C GLU A 9 11.36 -9.12 -2.40
N GLY A 10 10.33 -9.01 -3.25
CA GLY A 10 9.84 -10.08 -4.11
C GLY A 10 8.96 -11.12 -3.41
N VAL A 11 9.02 -11.20 -2.08
CA VAL A 11 8.25 -12.15 -1.28
C VAL A 11 6.81 -11.67 -1.12
N ARG A 12 5.88 -12.61 -1.22
CA ARG A 12 4.46 -12.39 -0.90
C ARG A 12 4.20 -12.91 0.51
N LYS A 13 3.65 -12.04 1.36
CA LYS A 13 3.31 -12.35 2.75
C LYS A 13 1.91 -11.87 3.11
N LYS A 14 1.45 -12.31 4.28
CA LYS A 14 0.18 -11.89 4.87
C LYS A 14 0.39 -10.73 5.84
N TYR A 15 -0.47 -9.72 5.72
CA TYR A 15 -0.44 -8.51 6.53
C TYR A 15 -1.79 -8.25 7.17
N LYS A 16 -1.76 -7.61 8.33
CA LYS A 16 -2.91 -7.01 8.99
C LYS A 16 -2.81 -5.49 8.87
N ALA A 17 -3.94 -4.82 8.64
CA ALA A 17 -4.01 -3.37 8.65
C ALA A 17 -5.40 -2.89 9.04
N GLN A 18 -5.51 -1.61 9.40
CA GLN A 18 -6.79 -0.95 9.64
C GLN A 18 -7.17 -0.11 8.42
N PHE A 19 -8.42 -0.24 7.97
CA PHE A 19 -8.97 0.61 6.93
C PHE A 19 -9.25 2.01 7.48
N GLU A 20 -8.73 3.04 6.80
CA GLU A 20 -8.92 4.43 7.16
C GLU A 20 -10.01 5.10 6.30
N ARG A 21 -9.81 5.15 4.97
CA ARG A 21 -10.71 5.83 4.05
C ARG A 21 -10.48 5.46 2.59
N ILE A 22 -11.47 5.73 1.75
CA ILE A 22 -11.34 5.73 0.28
C ILE A 22 -10.84 7.11 -0.16
N GLY A 23 -9.95 7.14 -1.13
CA GLY A 23 -9.46 8.33 -1.80
C GLY A 23 -9.74 8.29 -3.31
N LYS A 24 -9.42 9.39 -3.99
CA LYS A 24 -9.50 9.50 -5.45
C LYS A 24 -8.18 10.00 -5.99
N LYS A 25 -7.76 9.45 -7.13
CA LYS A 25 -6.57 9.86 -7.87
C LYS A 25 -6.95 10.05 -9.33
N ILE A 26 -6.58 11.19 -9.90
CA ILE A 26 -6.69 11.41 -11.34
C ILE A 26 -5.50 10.74 -12.02
N ASN A 27 -5.76 9.87 -12.99
CA ASN A 27 -4.71 9.25 -13.79
C ASN A 27 -4.25 10.18 -14.94
N TYR A 28 -3.19 9.79 -15.64
CA TYR A 28 -2.60 10.62 -16.71
C TYR A 28 -3.55 10.88 -17.90
N LYS A 29 -4.65 10.10 -18.02
CA LYS A 29 -5.69 10.28 -19.04
C LYS A 29 -6.87 11.12 -18.54
N GLY A 30 -6.81 11.63 -17.31
CA GLY A 30 -7.87 12.45 -16.71
C GLY A 30 -8.99 11.66 -16.03
N TYR A 31 -8.95 10.31 -16.03
CA TYR A 31 -9.97 9.51 -15.34
C TYR A 31 -9.68 9.43 -13.84
N SER A 32 -10.74 9.48 -13.03
CA SER A 32 -10.67 9.28 -11.59
C SER A 32 -10.61 7.78 -11.27
N GLU A 33 -9.58 7.38 -10.54
CA GLU A 33 -9.42 6.05 -9.96
C GLU A 33 -9.59 6.13 -8.44
N GLU A 34 -10.36 5.20 -7.88
CA GLU A 34 -10.51 5.09 -6.43
C GLU A 34 -9.30 4.38 -5.81
N THR A 35 -8.91 4.87 -4.63
CA THR A 35 -7.82 4.31 -3.84
C THR A 35 -8.31 4.01 -2.43
N ILE A 36 -7.60 3.15 -1.72
CA ILE A 36 -7.87 2.82 -0.32
C ILE A 36 -6.64 3.11 0.52
N LEU A 37 -6.84 3.80 1.64
CA LEU A 37 -5.82 4.05 2.65
C LEU A 37 -5.95 3.02 3.77
N LEU A 38 -4.87 2.28 3.97
CA LEU A 38 -4.71 1.37 5.11
C LEU A 38 -3.64 1.94 6.04
N LYS A 39 -3.87 1.89 7.34
CA LYS A 39 -2.92 2.30 8.39
C LYS A 39 -2.52 1.15 9.29
N ASN A 40 -1.45 1.32 10.05
CA ASN A 40 -0.92 0.33 10.98
C ASN A 40 -0.69 -1.03 10.31
N VAL A 41 0.10 -1.04 9.22
CA VAL A 41 0.34 -2.25 8.44
C VAL A 41 1.39 -3.11 9.14
N VAL A 42 1.01 -4.32 9.51
CA VAL A 42 1.80 -5.26 10.31
C VAL A 42 1.95 -6.58 9.56
N ASP A 43 3.17 -7.12 9.52
CA ASP A 43 3.44 -8.50 9.09
C ASP A 43 2.92 -9.47 10.16
N ILE A 44 2.05 -10.41 9.76
CA ILE A 44 1.35 -11.29 10.72
C ILE A 44 2.29 -12.34 11.34
N GLU A 45 3.32 -12.79 10.61
CA GLU A 45 4.24 -13.82 11.12
C GLU A 45 5.17 -13.25 12.19
N THR A 46 5.68 -12.04 11.95
CA THR A 46 6.66 -11.39 12.82
C THR A 46 6.05 -10.39 13.80
N THR A 47 4.76 -10.07 13.64
CA THR A 47 4.06 -9.00 14.36
C THR A 47 4.75 -7.63 14.22
N THR A 48 5.59 -7.46 13.18
CA THR A 48 6.36 -6.23 12.99
C THR A 48 5.58 -5.23 12.13
N ARG A 49 5.53 -3.97 12.56
CA ARG A 49 4.94 -2.88 11.78
C ARG A 49 5.85 -2.53 10.60
N VAL A 50 5.38 -2.78 9.39
CA VAL A 50 6.15 -2.59 8.14
C VAL A 50 5.89 -1.24 7.46
N ALA A 51 4.75 -0.61 7.76
CA ALA A 51 4.42 0.74 7.29
C ALA A 51 3.37 1.41 8.20
N ASP A 52 3.52 2.71 8.44
CA ASP A 52 2.49 3.50 9.13
C ASP A 52 1.19 3.56 8.33
N HIS A 53 1.31 3.75 7.01
CA HIS A 53 0.19 3.76 6.09
C HIS A 53 0.63 3.35 4.68
N ILE A 54 -0.32 2.83 3.91
CA ILE A 54 -0.17 2.46 2.51
C ILE A 54 -1.44 2.77 1.73
N TRP A 55 -1.25 3.26 0.51
CA TRP A 55 -2.31 3.43 -0.47
C TRP A 55 -2.29 2.29 -1.47
N PHE A 56 -3.46 1.73 -1.75
CA PHE A 56 -3.69 0.80 -2.86
C PHE A 56 -4.76 1.34 -3.81
N SER A 57 -4.78 0.83 -5.04
CA SER A 57 -5.97 0.93 -5.88
C SER A 57 -7.14 0.19 -5.20
N TYR A 58 -8.35 0.75 -5.30
CA TYR A 58 -9.54 0.15 -4.74
C TYR A 58 -10.07 -0.96 -5.65
N THR A 59 -9.48 -2.16 -5.52
CA THR A 59 -9.80 -3.32 -6.35
C THR A 59 -11.11 -3.99 -5.92
N GLN A 60 -11.65 -4.86 -6.78
CA GLN A 60 -12.84 -5.69 -6.50
C GLN A 60 -12.72 -6.52 -5.21
N GLY A 61 -11.50 -6.88 -4.79
CA GLY A 61 -11.29 -7.57 -3.52
C GLY A 61 -11.68 -6.70 -2.32
N PHE A 62 -11.41 -5.39 -2.36
CA PHE A 62 -11.81 -4.46 -1.30
C PHE A 62 -13.30 -4.15 -1.34
N VAL A 63 -13.89 -4.04 -2.54
CA VAL A 63 -15.34 -3.85 -2.71
C VAL A 63 -16.13 -4.98 -2.03
N LYS A 64 -15.72 -6.24 -2.27
CA LYS A 64 -16.35 -7.42 -1.66
C LYS A 64 -16.19 -7.49 -0.14
N ALA A 65 -15.17 -6.85 0.41
CA ALA A 65 -14.92 -6.86 1.85
C ALA A 65 -15.82 -5.89 2.64
N GLN A 66 -16.55 -4.98 1.97
CA GLN A 66 -17.55 -4.08 2.57
C GLN A 66 -17.05 -3.37 3.85
N LEU A 67 -15.87 -2.75 3.73
CA LEU A 67 -15.16 -2.15 4.86
C LEU A 67 -15.75 -0.80 5.27
N HIS A 68 -15.75 -0.56 6.58
CA HIS A 68 -16.06 0.71 7.22
C HIS A 68 -14.81 1.25 7.92
N PRO A 69 -14.58 2.58 7.92
CA PRO A 69 -13.44 3.17 8.61
C PRO A 69 -13.27 2.62 10.03
N GLY A 70 -12.05 2.19 10.36
CA GLY A 70 -11.74 1.53 11.63
C GLY A 70 -11.71 0.00 11.57
N ASP A 71 -12.29 -0.62 10.53
CA ASP A 71 -12.25 -2.08 10.35
C ASP A 71 -10.82 -2.58 10.22
N ASN A 72 -10.51 -3.68 10.89
CA ASN A 72 -9.27 -4.41 10.70
C ASN A 72 -9.45 -5.42 9.56
N ILE A 73 -8.42 -5.55 8.73
CA ILE A 73 -8.39 -6.51 7.63
C ILE A 73 -7.11 -7.30 7.62
N GLU A 74 -7.17 -8.49 7.03
CA GLU A 74 -6.02 -9.23 6.55
C GLU A 74 -5.99 -9.21 5.02
N PHE A 75 -4.78 -9.21 4.46
CA PHE A 75 -4.57 -9.34 3.03
C PHE A 75 -3.18 -9.91 2.74
N GLU A 76 -3.00 -10.48 1.55
CA GLU A 76 -1.69 -10.87 1.04
C GLU A 76 -1.19 -9.85 0.01
N ALA A 77 0.06 -9.43 0.13
CA ALA A 77 0.71 -8.51 -0.82
C ALA A 77 2.18 -8.89 -1.02
N ARG A 78 2.76 -8.41 -2.12
CA ARG A 78 4.19 -8.59 -2.44
C ARG A 78 4.97 -7.32 -2.13
N SER A 79 6.15 -7.43 -1.50
CA SER A 79 7.07 -6.31 -1.40
C SER A 79 7.77 -6.07 -2.74
N LYS A 80 7.84 -4.82 -3.19
CA LYS A 80 8.49 -4.42 -4.45
C LYS A 80 9.25 -3.11 -4.27
N ALA A 81 10.47 -3.06 -4.79
CA ALA A 81 11.22 -1.82 -4.90
C ALA A 81 10.50 -0.81 -5.82
N TYR A 82 10.56 0.47 -5.46
CA TYR A 82 10.13 1.56 -6.30
C TYR A 82 11.02 2.78 -6.08
N THR A 83 11.18 3.59 -7.13
CA THR A 83 11.86 4.87 -7.02
C THR A 83 10.86 5.94 -6.60
N LYS A 84 11.21 6.71 -5.57
CA LYS A 84 10.48 7.90 -5.13
C LYS A 84 11.37 9.14 -5.21
N GLY A 85 10.78 10.31 -5.03
CA GLY A 85 11.48 11.58 -5.04
C GLY A 85 10.97 12.50 -6.14
N TYR A 86 11.13 13.80 -5.92
CA TYR A 86 10.76 14.82 -6.90
C TYR A 86 11.83 14.91 -7.97
N VAL A 87 11.40 15.03 -9.24
CA VAL A 87 12.28 15.15 -10.39
C VAL A 87 11.75 16.27 -11.26
N ASN A 88 12.57 17.30 -11.46
CA ASN A 88 12.26 18.39 -12.36
C ASN A 88 13.47 18.64 -13.27
N LYS A 89 13.34 18.24 -14.53
CA LYS A 89 14.43 18.38 -15.51
C LYS A 89 14.74 19.83 -15.83
N ALA A 90 13.73 20.70 -15.94
CA ALA A 90 13.91 22.12 -16.26
C ALA A 90 14.71 22.85 -15.17
N LEU A 91 14.47 22.49 -13.91
CA LEU A 91 15.17 23.03 -12.75
C LEU A 91 16.43 22.24 -12.35
N LYS A 92 16.81 21.21 -13.12
CA LYS A 92 17.93 20.29 -12.82
C LYS A 92 17.83 19.64 -11.41
N ILE A 93 16.63 19.42 -10.90
CA ILE A 93 16.38 18.77 -9.61
C ILE A 93 16.15 17.27 -9.81
N SER A 94 16.87 16.43 -9.07
CA SER A 94 16.68 14.98 -9.07
C SER A 94 16.91 14.38 -7.67
N ASP A 95 15.84 14.26 -6.89
CA ASP A 95 15.86 13.67 -5.54
C ASP A 95 15.47 12.19 -5.53
N LYS A 96 15.74 11.46 -6.63
CA LYS A 96 15.39 10.04 -6.76
C LYS A 96 16.07 9.21 -5.66
N ARG A 97 15.27 8.42 -4.96
CA ARG A 97 15.73 7.47 -3.93
C ARG A 97 14.96 6.16 -4.08
N SER A 98 15.63 5.06 -3.80
CA SER A 98 14.97 3.75 -3.70
C SER A 98 14.17 3.65 -2.41
N ASP A 99 13.02 2.99 -2.48
CA ASP A 99 12.17 2.66 -1.35
C ASP A 99 11.36 1.40 -1.69
N TYR A 100 10.62 0.89 -0.71
CA TYR A 100 9.84 -0.33 -0.86
C TYR A 100 8.36 -0.06 -0.63
N LYS A 101 7.51 -0.74 -1.41
CA LYS A 101 6.05 -0.70 -1.31
C LYS A 101 5.48 -2.10 -1.28
N LEU A 102 4.28 -2.24 -0.74
CA LEU A 102 3.46 -3.42 -0.99
C LEU A 102 2.71 -3.24 -2.31
N SER A 103 2.59 -4.31 -3.08
CA SER A 103 1.85 -4.33 -4.34
C SER A 103 0.98 -5.57 -4.46
N ASN A 104 -0.02 -5.48 -5.35
CA ASN A 104 -0.92 -6.58 -5.69
C ASN A 104 -1.62 -7.17 -4.44
N PRO A 105 -2.44 -6.38 -3.70
CA PRO A 105 -3.20 -6.90 -2.57
C PRO A 105 -4.23 -7.93 -3.04
N THR A 106 -4.33 -9.05 -2.33
CA THR A 106 -5.22 -10.18 -2.62
C THR A 106 -5.68 -10.86 -1.34
N LYS A 107 -6.64 -11.81 -1.42
CA LYS A 107 -7.20 -12.55 -0.26
C LYS A 107 -7.61 -11.62 0.88
N ILE A 108 -8.34 -10.57 0.53
CA ILE A 108 -8.76 -9.52 1.46
C ILE A 108 -9.87 -10.09 2.33
N ARG A 109 -9.70 -10.02 3.65
CA ARG A 109 -10.65 -10.52 4.64
C ARG A 109 -10.81 -9.51 5.75
N LYS A 110 -12.04 -9.09 6.03
CA LYS A 110 -12.37 -8.32 7.23
C LYS A 110 -12.22 -9.20 8.47
N LEU A 111 -11.61 -8.65 9.52
CA LEU A 111 -11.55 -9.26 10.84
C LEU A 111 -12.73 -8.73 11.65
N SER A 112 -13.57 -9.65 12.13
CA SER A 112 -14.72 -9.38 12.98
C SER A 112 -14.31 -8.88 14.37
#